data_AF-A0A9E2ZUI6-F1
#
_entry.id   AF-A0A9E2ZUI6-F1
#
_cell.length_a   1.000
_cell.length_b   1.000
_cell.length_c   1.000
_cell.angle_alpha   90.00
_cell.angle_beta   90.00
_cell.angle_gamma   90.00
#
_symmetry.space_group_name_H-M   'P 1'
#
loop_
_entity.id
_entity.type
_entity.pdbx_description
1 polymer ?
#
loop_
_entity_poly.entity_id
_entity_poly.type
_entity_poly.pdbx_seq_one_letter_code
_entity_poly.pdbx_strand_id
1 'polypeptide(L)'
;DLRSYDDPALGGQGESTASQTAWALLALLAAGERDGAAAQRGVRWLADAQRPDGSWDEPEYTGTGFPGDFYINYHLYRLAFPLSALGRFVHGHGPGGSA
;
A
#
# COMPACT_ATOMS: atom_id res chain seq x y z
N ASP A 1 -5.99 -3.70 11.88
CA ASP A 1 -6.73 -3.07 12.99
C ASP A 1 -5.76 -2.78 14.14
N LEU A 2 -5.89 -1.68 14.87
CA LEU A 2 -5.01 -1.35 16.01
C LEU A 2 -5.07 -2.41 17.12
N ARG A 3 -6.21 -3.10 17.25
CA ARG A 3 -6.39 -4.23 18.15
C ARG A 3 -5.50 -5.43 17.81
N SER A 4 -4.83 -5.44 16.66
CA SER A 4 -3.90 -6.51 16.28
C SER A 4 -2.64 -6.56 17.14
N TYR A 5 -2.37 -5.52 17.95
CA TYR A 5 -1.30 -5.56 18.96
C TYR A 5 -1.65 -6.48 20.14
N ASP A 6 -2.94 -6.63 20.45
CA ASP A 6 -3.42 -7.49 21.54
C ASP A 6 -3.95 -8.85 21.04
N ASP A 7 -4.57 -8.87 19.85
CA ASP A 7 -5.10 -10.06 19.21
C ASP A 7 -4.43 -10.30 17.84
N PRO A 8 -3.44 -11.23 17.77
CA PRO A 8 -2.76 -11.56 16.52
C PRO A 8 -3.68 -12.05 15.40
N ALA A 9 -4.88 -12.58 15.71
CA ALA A 9 -5.82 -13.03 14.70
C ALA A 9 -6.32 -11.88 13.82
N LEU A 10 -6.28 -10.63 14.32
CA LEU A 10 -6.66 -9.42 13.59
C LEU A 10 -5.52 -8.87 12.70
N GLY A 11 -4.35 -9.53 12.69
CA GLY A 11 -3.23 -9.17 11.83
C GLY A 11 -3.61 -9.19 10.35
N GLY A 12 -3.30 -8.10 9.64
CA GLY A 12 -3.62 -7.96 8.21
C GLY A 12 -5.12 -7.80 7.89
N GLN A 13 -5.98 -7.61 8.90
CA GLN A 13 -7.40 -7.34 8.72
C GLN A 13 -7.73 -5.86 8.89
N GLY A 14 -8.59 -5.33 8.04
CA GLY A 14 -9.08 -3.95 8.07
C GLY A 14 -9.58 -3.49 6.71
N GLU A 15 -10.14 -2.28 6.67
CA GLU A 15 -10.43 -1.59 5.40
C GLU A 15 -9.13 -1.36 4.62
N SER A 16 -9.20 -1.49 3.29
CA SER A 16 -8.03 -1.25 2.44
C SER A 16 -7.66 0.23 2.45
N THR A 17 -6.38 0.52 2.71
CA THR A 17 -5.83 1.88 2.66
C THR A 17 -4.88 2.04 1.47
N ALA A 18 -4.72 3.27 0.98
CA ALA A 18 -3.86 3.56 -0.15
C ALA A 18 -2.38 3.28 0.16
N SER A 19 -1.91 3.69 1.34
CA SER A 19 -0.55 3.48 1.80
C SER A 19 -0.23 1.99 2.01
N GLN A 20 -1.09 1.21 2.69
CA GLN A 20 -0.81 -0.20 2.94
C GLN A 20 -0.95 -1.06 1.68
N THR A 21 -1.90 -0.75 0.79
CA THR A 21 -1.99 -1.41 -0.53
C THR A 21 -0.71 -1.16 -1.33
N ALA A 22 -0.21 0.08 -1.31
CA ALA A 22 1.04 0.43 -1.95
C ALA A 22 2.25 -0.29 -1.33
N TRP A 23 2.33 -0.45 -0.01
CA TRP A 23 3.42 -1.23 0.63
C TRP A 23 3.42 -2.69 0.19
N ALA A 24 2.25 -3.33 0.18
CA ALA A 24 2.11 -4.71 -0.30
C ALA A 24 2.52 -4.81 -1.77
N LEU A 25 2.11 -3.86 -2.61
CA LEU A 25 2.49 -3.82 -4.02
C LEU A 25 4.00 -3.63 -4.19
N LEU A 26 4.64 -2.76 -3.42
CA LEU A 26 6.09 -2.56 -3.43
C LEU A 26 6.84 -3.84 -3.04
N ALA A 27 6.36 -4.58 -2.04
CA ALA A 27 6.94 -5.86 -1.65
C ALA A 27 6.82 -6.91 -2.76
N LEU A 28 5.65 -7.03 -3.39
CA LEU A 28 5.43 -7.94 -4.52
C LEU A 28 6.34 -7.60 -5.70
N LEU A 29 6.47 -6.32 -6.04
CA LEU A 29 7.37 -5.87 -7.09
C LEU A 29 8.83 -6.19 -6.78
N ALA A 30 9.27 -5.98 -5.54
CA ALA A 30 10.62 -6.32 -5.11
C ALA A 30 10.89 -7.84 -5.16
N ALA A 31 9.86 -8.66 -4.97
CA ALA A 31 9.92 -10.11 -5.10
C ALA A 31 9.87 -10.62 -6.56
N GLY A 32 9.72 -9.73 -7.56
CA GLY A 32 9.57 -10.12 -8.96
C GLY A 32 8.15 -10.60 -9.34
N GLU A 33 7.18 -10.45 -8.44
CA GLU A 33 5.80 -10.94 -8.59
C GLU A 33 4.88 -9.93 -9.32
N ARG A 34 5.45 -9.13 -10.23
CA ARG A 34 4.73 -8.07 -10.97
C ARG A 34 3.52 -8.60 -11.73
N ASP A 35 3.69 -9.73 -12.40
CA ASP A 35 2.64 -10.34 -13.24
C ASP A 35 1.66 -11.20 -12.43
N GLY A 36 1.91 -11.33 -11.12
CA GLY A 36 1.05 -12.06 -10.19
C GLY A 36 -0.31 -11.38 -10.00
N ALA A 37 -1.36 -12.19 -9.84
CA ALA A 37 -2.73 -11.70 -9.67
C ALA A 37 -2.88 -10.73 -8.49
N ALA A 38 -2.08 -10.89 -7.42
CA ALA A 38 -2.09 -10.00 -6.27
C ALA A 38 -1.60 -8.59 -6.63
N ALA A 39 -0.49 -8.47 -7.37
CA ALA A 39 0.04 -7.18 -7.80
C ALA A 39 -0.94 -6.46 -8.74
N GLN A 40 -1.49 -7.20 -9.71
CA GLN A 40 -2.48 -6.66 -10.67
C GLN A 40 -3.74 -6.13 -9.97
N ARG A 41 -4.25 -6.85 -8.96
CA ARG A 41 -5.40 -6.38 -8.16
C ARG A 41 -5.05 -5.16 -7.33
N GLY A 42 -3.85 -5.10 -6.74
CA GLY A 42 -3.39 -3.93 -5.97
C GLY A 42 -3.31 -2.67 -6.83
N VAL A 43 -2.74 -2.78 -8.04
CA VAL A 43 -2.69 -1.68 -9.01
C VAL A 43 -4.09 -1.21 -9.39
N ARG A 44 -4.98 -2.14 -9.74
CA ARG A 44 -6.37 -1.80 -10.09
C ARG A 44 -7.07 -1.08 -8.94
N TRP A 45 -6.95 -1.59 -7.71
CA TRP A 45 -7.56 -0.97 -6.55
C TRP A 45 -7.04 0.46 -6.34
N LEU A 46 -5.72 0.70 -6.46
CA LEU A 46 -5.15 2.04 -6.35
C LEU A 46 -5.65 2.97 -7.47
N ALA A 47 -5.77 2.49 -8.70
CA ALA A 47 -6.29 3.29 -9.81
C ALA A 47 -7.78 3.64 -9.63
N ASP A 48 -8.60 2.67 -9.20
CA ASP A 48 -10.03 2.85 -8.99
C ASP A 48 -10.34 3.73 -7.77
N ALA A 49 -9.49 3.69 -6.73
CA ALA A 49 -9.63 4.49 -5.52
C ALA A 49 -9.06 5.91 -5.63
N GLN A 50 -8.38 6.25 -6.75
CA GLN A 50 -7.82 7.59 -6.93
C GLN A 50 -8.92 8.63 -7.15
N ARG A 51 -8.83 9.75 -6.43
CA ARG A 51 -9.74 10.89 -6.57
C ARG A 51 -9.43 11.68 -7.85
N PRO A 52 -10.39 12.47 -8.36
CA PRO A 52 -10.17 13.30 -9.55
C PRO A 52 -9.02 14.31 -9.43
N ASP A 53 -8.65 14.71 -8.22
CA ASP A 53 -7.51 15.61 -7.94
C ASP A 53 -6.15 14.89 -7.88
N GLY A 54 -6.15 13.56 -8.11
CA GLY A 54 -4.96 12.72 -8.07
C GLY A 54 -4.59 12.20 -6.69
N SER A 55 -5.31 12.59 -5.64
CA SER A 55 -5.09 12.10 -4.27
C SER A 55 -5.85 10.80 -3.97
N TRP A 56 -5.65 10.26 -2.77
CA TRP A 56 -6.45 9.17 -2.21
C TRP A 56 -7.05 9.62 -0.88
N ASP A 57 -8.21 9.09 -0.52
CA ASP A 57 -8.72 9.18 0.84
C ASP A 57 -8.08 8.12 1.71
N GLU A 58 -7.74 8.49 2.95
CA GLU A 58 -7.19 7.58 3.96
C GLU A 58 -7.44 8.19 5.36
N PRO A 59 -8.66 8.06 5.90
CA PRO A 59 -8.94 8.49 7.27
C PRO A 59 -8.26 7.59 8.31
N GLU A 60 -7.90 6.35 7.95
CA GLU A 60 -7.24 5.39 8.83
C GLU A 60 -5.82 5.83 9.23
N TYR A 61 -5.41 5.38 10.41
CA TYR A 61 -4.05 5.59 10.91
C TYR A 61 -3.18 4.41 10.49
N THR A 62 -2.17 4.67 9.67
CA THR A 62 -1.25 3.64 9.17
C THR A 62 0.16 3.78 9.77
N GLY A 63 0.42 4.83 10.53
CA GLY A 63 1.63 4.99 11.34
C GLY A 63 1.40 4.64 12.80
N THR A 64 2.36 3.95 13.41
CA THR A 64 2.38 3.68 14.85
C THR A 64 3.46 4.50 15.53
N GLY A 65 3.10 5.26 16.58
CA GLY A 65 4.07 5.89 17.46
C GLY A 65 4.39 5.02 18.67
N PHE A 66 3.37 4.76 19.50
CA PHE A 66 3.45 3.84 20.64
C PHE A 66 2.32 2.80 20.52
N PRO A 67 2.64 1.51 20.27
CA PRO A 67 1.63 0.46 20.18
C PRO A 67 0.71 0.44 21.40
N GLY A 68 -0.61 0.51 21.19
CA GLY A 68 -1.64 0.54 22.24
C GLY A 68 -2.03 1.95 22.70
N ASP A 69 -1.15 2.94 22.56
CA ASP A 69 -1.30 4.25 23.19
C ASP A 69 -1.38 5.43 22.21
N PHE A 70 -0.65 5.37 21.08
CA PHE A 70 -0.52 6.51 20.17
C PHE A 70 -0.26 6.10 18.71
N TYR A 71 -1.10 6.62 17.81
CA TYR A 71 -1.08 6.34 16.38
C TYR A 71 -1.05 7.62 15.56
N ILE A 72 -0.44 7.55 14.38
CA ILE A 72 -0.12 8.71 13.55
C ILE A 72 -0.78 8.57 12.16
N ASN A 73 -1.50 9.60 11.75
CA ASN A 73 -1.93 9.75 10.36
C ASN A 73 -0.86 10.58 9.63
N TYR A 74 0.05 9.90 8.93
CA TYR A 74 1.00 10.57 8.07
C TYR A 74 0.31 11.01 6.77
N HIS A 75 -0.17 12.26 6.72
CA HIS A 75 -0.99 12.74 5.60
C HIS A 75 -0.36 12.57 4.21
N LEU A 76 0.97 12.54 4.10
CA LEU A 76 1.65 12.32 2.82
C LEU A 76 1.69 10.84 2.38
N TYR A 77 1.43 9.88 3.26
CA TYR A 77 1.54 8.45 2.93
C TYR A 77 0.54 8.02 1.86
N ARG A 78 -0.68 8.53 1.94
CA ARG A 78 -1.73 8.30 0.93
C ARG A 78 -1.40 8.86 -0.45
N LEU A 79 -0.34 9.66 -0.59
CA LEU A 79 0.12 10.20 -1.87
C LEU A 79 1.43 9.55 -2.30
N ALA A 80 2.44 9.62 -1.43
CA ALA A 80 3.81 9.24 -1.75
C ALA A 80 3.94 7.74 -2.05
N PHE A 81 3.26 6.88 -1.28
CA PHE A 81 3.37 5.44 -1.47
C PHE A 81 2.62 4.95 -2.72
N PRO A 82 1.34 5.31 -2.96
CA PRO A 82 0.66 4.96 -4.20
C PRO A 82 1.40 5.41 -5.45
N LEU A 83 1.88 6.66 -5.49
CA LEU A 83 2.65 7.16 -6.62
C LEU A 83 3.95 6.37 -6.83
N SER A 84 4.68 6.07 -5.75
CA SER A 84 5.90 5.26 -5.84
C SER A 84 5.61 3.84 -6.35
N ALA A 85 4.55 3.20 -5.84
CA ALA A 85 4.19 1.84 -6.21
C ALA A 85 3.69 1.74 -7.66
N LEU A 86 2.81 2.64 -8.09
CA LEU A 86 2.32 2.70 -9.47
C LEU A 86 3.46 3.03 -10.45
N GLY A 87 4.32 3.99 -10.12
CA GLY A 87 5.49 4.32 -10.95
C GLY A 87 6.43 3.12 -11.13
N ARG A 88 6.75 2.41 -10.04
CA ARG A 88 7.56 1.19 -10.11
C ARG A 88 6.85 0.04 -10.83
N PHE A 89 5.54 -0.07 -10.74
CA PHE A 89 4.79 -1.08 -11.48
C PHE A 89 4.81 -0.81 -12.99
N VAL A 90 4.73 0.45 -13.42
CA VAL A 90 4.76 0.83 -14.85
C VAL A 90 6.18 0.73 -15.42
N HIS A 91 7.19 1.17 -14.68
CA HIS A 91 8.57 1.27 -15.16
C HIS A 91 9.50 0.11 -14.72
N GLY A 92 9.06 -0.74 -13.81
CA GLY A 92 9.84 -1.89 -13.33
C GLY A 92 9.99 -2.91 -14.45
N HIS A 93 11.21 -3.12 -14.90
CA HIS A 93 11.52 -4.15 -15.90
C HIS A 93 11.25 -5.52 -15.25
N GLY A 94 10.49 -6.37 -15.93
CA GLY A 94 10.37 -7.78 -15.52
C GLY A 94 11.76 -8.43 -15.52
N PRO A 95 11.95 -9.55 -14.80
CA PRO A 95 13.22 -10.27 -14.81
C PRO A 95 13.52 -10.71 -16.25
N GLY A 96 14.40 -9.96 -16.94
CA GLY A 96 14.73 -10.14 -18.36
C GLY A 96 15.02 -8.85 -19.14
N GLY A 97 14.72 -7.66 -18.61
CA GLY A 97 15.10 -6.39 -19.25
C GLY A 97 16.53 -5.99 -18.90
N SER A 98 17.50 -6.35 -19.75
CA SER A 98 18.85 -5.77 -19.72
C SER A 98 18.76 -4.26 -19.93
N ALA A 99 19.42 -3.50 -19.06
CA ALA A 99 19.79 -2.11 -19.29
C ALA A 99 20.82 -1.99 -20.42
#